data_AF-A0A099K8L6-F1
#
_entry.id   AF-A0A099K8L6-F1
#
_cell.length_a   1.000
_cell.length_b   1.000
_cell.length_c   1.000
_cell.angle_alpha   90.00
_cell.angle_beta   90.00
_cell.angle_gamma   90.00
#
_symmetry.space_group_name_H-M   'P 1'
#
loop_
_entity.id
_entity.type
_entity.pdbx_description
1 polymer ?
#
loop_
_entity_poly.entity_id
_entity_poly.type
_entity_poly.pdbx_seq_one_letter_code
_entity_poly.pdbx_strand_id
1 'polypeptide(L)'
;MTVRYGSLPFKEAIRFFQNKLNMPSERWLDVWRDGHNSSFMVAGALKDDLLNDFRKAVDSAIAEGKSIGWFKKEFKTIVAKHGWSHTGEANWRAKVIYDTNMRQSYNAGRFEQLQHFDFWEYQHGDSMHPRPMHLSWHGTVLPKAHDFWQTHFPQNGWGCKCKVRGRTAKQLERQGKKVKLPPKAEMTEWTDKATGEVHKIPKGIDPGFDYVPQKVVVKQQQQKLSVEKAKPFEPPQRIAPTAFSTVNGADVHSLNAKLAEFKTAKPQFDLLGQFLTKHEVKTLFVKASEMAPRSKASRKINDAVMDYLPDAVKKYGHNNYTYRAKRGAMPNGWTAAELSHITVKLESNANFKKVNISELINAVELAILQGKDNIPRTLSAIVRHWGESGHSGGAMITWLHELGHQVHFKAGRPVPPIDRSISLTRYGSDLDVEWHAEHFAAWMLNREALARWNNDVAVYFDNLMKKALQ
;
A
#
# COMPACT_ATOMS: atom_id res chain seq x y z
N MET A 1 -15.83 -10.52 -14.17
CA MET A 1 -14.85 -10.56 -13.07
C MET A 1 -14.85 -9.21 -12.38
N THR A 2 -15.33 -9.17 -11.13
CA THR A 2 -15.24 -7.99 -10.25
C THR A 2 -13.80 -7.50 -10.17
N VAL A 3 -13.58 -6.19 -10.19
CA VAL A 3 -12.26 -5.64 -9.80
C VAL A 3 -12.05 -6.04 -8.35
N ARG A 4 -11.18 -7.03 -8.13
CA ARG A 4 -10.66 -7.38 -6.82
C ARG A 4 -9.49 -6.45 -6.56
N TYR A 5 -9.66 -5.57 -5.57
CA TYR A 5 -8.87 -4.35 -5.41
C TYR A 5 -7.42 -4.54 -4.95
N GLY A 6 -6.90 -5.75 -4.82
CA GLY A 6 -5.60 -5.93 -4.19
C GLY A 6 -4.47 -6.48 -5.05
N SER A 7 -4.69 -6.85 -6.33
CA SER A 7 -3.74 -7.77 -6.96
C SER A 7 -2.36 -7.21 -7.31
N LEU A 8 -2.09 -5.92 -7.09
CA LEU A 8 -0.76 -5.31 -7.12
C LEU A 8 -0.75 -4.10 -6.17
N PRO A 9 0.39 -3.71 -5.55
CA PRO A 9 0.49 -2.42 -4.87
C PRO A 9 0.35 -1.37 -5.96
N PHE A 10 -0.81 -0.75 -6.06
CA PHE A 10 -1.00 0.28 -7.05
C PHE A 10 -0.34 1.57 -6.55
N LYS A 11 0.99 1.67 -6.70
CA LYS A 11 1.81 2.76 -6.15
C LYS A 11 1.33 4.11 -6.61
N GLU A 12 0.93 4.21 -7.87
CA GLU A 12 0.40 5.42 -8.47
C GLU A 12 -0.90 5.84 -7.77
N ALA A 13 -1.77 4.87 -7.41
CA ALA A 13 -2.97 5.12 -6.61
C ALA A 13 -2.66 5.51 -5.15
N ILE A 14 -1.71 4.81 -4.50
CA ILE A 14 -1.28 5.12 -3.14
C ILE A 14 -0.70 6.54 -3.09
N ARG A 15 0.25 6.85 -3.98
CA ARG A 15 0.88 8.17 -4.08
C ARG A 15 -0.12 9.26 -4.39
N PHE A 16 -1.06 9.01 -5.32
CA PHE A 16 -2.14 9.96 -5.59
C PHE A 16 -2.96 10.25 -4.33
N PHE A 17 -3.36 9.23 -3.59
CA PHE A 17 -4.12 9.41 -2.35
C PHE A 17 -3.29 10.14 -1.28
N GLN A 18 -2.02 9.78 -1.11
CA GLN A 18 -1.11 10.44 -0.16
C GLN A 18 -0.90 11.92 -0.51
N ASN A 19 -0.87 12.29 -1.79
CA ASN A 19 -0.68 13.68 -2.19
C ASN A 19 -1.88 14.61 -1.93
N LYS A 20 -3.03 14.07 -1.52
CA LYS A 20 -4.20 14.87 -1.17
C LYS A 20 -4.02 15.60 0.16
N LEU A 21 -4.68 16.73 0.35
CA LEU A 21 -4.75 17.46 1.61
C LEU A 21 -6.11 17.22 2.27
N ASN A 22 -6.16 17.15 3.59
CA ASN A 22 -7.46 17.10 4.27
C ASN A 22 -8.18 18.43 4.08
N MET A 23 -9.43 18.33 3.62
CA MET A 23 -10.29 19.47 3.35
C MET A 23 -11.61 19.26 4.10
N PRO A 24 -11.82 19.93 5.25
CA PRO A 24 -13.11 19.96 5.92
C PRO A 24 -14.20 20.46 4.96
N SER A 25 -15.27 19.68 4.82
CA SER A 25 -16.43 20.05 4.01
C SER A 25 -17.72 19.53 4.62
N GLU A 26 -18.81 20.26 4.37
CA GLU A 26 -20.15 19.84 4.79
C GLU A 26 -20.77 18.92 3.73
N ARG A 27 -20.52 19.23 2.46
CA ARG A 27 -21.04 18.54 1.28
C ARG A 27 -19.91 18.08 0.39
N TRP A 28 -20.24 17.14 -0.51
CA TRP A 28 -19.36 16.73 -1.60
C TRP A 28 -18.96 17.91 -2.50
N LEU A 29 -19.93 18.78 -2.78
CA LEU A 29 -19.80 19.85 -3.77
C LEU A 29 -18.99 21.05 -3.28
N ASP A 30 -18.69 21.14 -1.98
CA ASP A 30 -17.82 22.19 -1.45
C ASP A 30 -16.36 22.01 -1.92
N VAL A 31 -16.01 20.81 -2.41
CA VAL A 31 -14.84 20.60 -3.26
C VAL A 31 -15.38 20.29 -4.65
N TRP A 32 -15.10 21.15 -5.62
CA TRP A 32 -15.65 20.99 -6.95
C TRP A 32 -14.64 20.34 -7.92
N ARG A 33 -15.11 19.35 -8.69
CA ARG A 33 -14.40 18.74 -9.83
C ARG A 33 -12.93 18.38 -9.55
N ASP A 34 -12.00 19.01 -10.26
CA ASP A 34 -10.57 18.78 -10.17
C ASP A 34 -9.99 19.14 -8.79
N GLY A 35 -10.74 19.87 -7.95
CA GLY A 35 -10.42 20.01 -6.54
C GLY A 35 -10.27 18.65 -5.84
N HIS A 36 -11.02 17.63 -6.26
CA HIS A 36 -10.85 16.28 -5.72
C HIS A 36 -9.52 15.63 -6.10
N ASN A 37 -8.74 16.14 -7.06
CA ASN A 37 -7.41 15.61 -7.35
C ASN A 37 -6.42 15.84 -6.21
N SER A 38 -6.61 16.90 -5.42
CA SER A 38 -5.70 17.27 -4.34
C SER A 38 -6.38 17.44 -2.97
N SER A 39 -7.69 17.17 -2.85
CA SER A 39 -8.40 17.14 -1.56
C SER A 39 -8.89 15.74 -1.19
N PHE A 40 -8.70 15.40 0.09
CA PHE A 40 -9.39 14.33 0.80
C PHE A 40 -10.44 14.95 1.71
N MET A 41 -11.67 14.50 1.58
CA MET A 41 -12.80 15.03 2.32
C MET A 41 -13.78 13.89 2.63
N VAL A 42 -14.52 14.07 3.72
CA VAL A 42 -15.70 13.29 4.04
C VAL A 42 -16.77 14.30 4.40
N ALA A 43 -17.82 14.39 3.58
CA ALA A 43 -18.91 15.33 3.80
C ALA A 43 -19.41 15.25 5.26
N GLY A 44 -19.52 16.39 5.94
CA GLY A 44 -19.94 16.53 7.34
C GLY A 44 -18.88 16.18 8.39
N ALA A 45 -17.69 15.71 8.01
CA ALA A 45 -16.58 15.45 8.92
C ALA A 45 -15.66 16.68 8.98
N LEU A 46 -16.13 17.72 9.68
CA LEU A 46 -15.44 19.01 9.74
C LEU A 46 -14.26 19.06 10.70
N LYS A 47 -14.23 18.18 11.71
CA LYS A 47 -13.14 18.16 12.70
C LYS A 47 -11.90 17.47 12.12
N ASP A 48 -10.74 18.08 12.35
CA ASP A 48 -9.47 17.60 11.80
C ASP A 48 -9.12 16.18 12.26
N ASP A 49 -9.31 15.86 13.53
CA ASP A 49 -9.01 14.56 14.11
C ASP A 49 -9.90 13.44 13.55
N LEU A 50 -11.20 13.72 13.40
CA LEU A 50 -12.17 12.85 12.74
C LEU A 50 -11.79 12.60 11.27
N LEU A 51 -11.51 13.66 10.52
CA LEU A 51 -11.15 13.55 9.11
C LEU A 51 -9.80 12.85 8.93
N ASN A 52 -8.84 13.09 9.82
CA ASN A 52 -7.56 12.39 9.87
C ASN A 52 -7.73 10.89 10.12
N ASP A 53 -8.62 10.48 11.02
CA ASP A 53 -8.86 9.06 11.27
C ASP A 53 -9.56 8.37 10.08
N PHE A 54 -10.50 9.04 9.41
CA PHE A 54 -11.05 8.52 8.15
C PHE A 54 -10.00 8.44 7.05
N ARG A 55 -9.15 9.46 6.91
CA ARG A 55 -8.05 9.46 5.95
C ARG A 55 -7.14 8.27 6.19
N LYS A 56 -6.72 8.04 7.44
CA LYS A 56 -5.89 6.89 7.82
C LYS A 56 -6.58 5.56 7.49
N ALA A 57 -7.88 5.41 7.79
CA ALA A 57 -8.60 4.18 7.48
C ALA A 57 -8.69 3.92 5.97
N VAL A 58 -8.93 4.95 5.16
CA VAL A 58 -8.93 4.84 3.69
C VAL A 58 -7.52 4.54 3.17
N ASP A 59 -6.50 5.21 3.71
CA ASP A 59 -5.10 4.98 3.36
C ASP A 59 -4.68 3.54 3.65
N SER A 60 -5.04 3.00 4.82
CA SER A 60 -4.86 1.59 5.18
C SER A 60 -5.60 0.68 4.20
N ALA A 61 -6.82 1.03 3.79
CA ALA A 61 -7.56 0.23 2.81
C ALA A 61 -6.88 0.16 1.45
N ILE A 62 -6.33 1.28 0.96
CA ILE A 62 -5.58 1.34 -0.29
C ILE A 62 -4.25 0.60 -0.17
N ALA A 63 -3.49 0.87 0.90
CA ALA A 63 -2.12 0.37 1.08
C ALA A 63 -2.07 -1.10 1.48
N GLU A 64 -3.01 -1.55 2.30
CA GLU A 64 -3.03 -2.91 2.82
C GLU A 64 -4.07 -3.79 2.13
N GLY A 65 -4.85 -3.27 1.18
CA GLY A 65 -5.93 -4.02 0.53
C GLY A 65 -7.05 -4.42 1.49
N LYS A 66 -7.36 -3.60 2.51
CA LYS A 66 -8.45 -3.92 3.46
C LYS A 66 -9.79 -3.94 2.75
N SER A 67 -10.65 -4.88 3.15
CA SER A 67 -11.99 -5.02 2.56
C SER A 67 -12.98 -3.97 3.07
N ILE A 68 -14.09 -3.79 2.35
CA ILE A 68 -15.24 -3.00 2.81
C ILE A 68 -15.78 -3.49 4.16
N GLY A 69 -15.70 -4.79 4.45
CA GLY A 69 -16.14 -5.35 5.73
C GLY A 69 -15.27 -4.88 6.90
N TRP A 70 -13.95 -4.74 6.68
CA TRP A 70 -13.05 -4.11 7.64
C TRP A 70 -13.35 -2.62 7.79
N PHE A 71 -13.47 -1.90 6.66
CA PHE A 71 -13.72 -0.45 6.70
C PHE A 71 -15.03 -0.09 7.41
N LYS A 72 -16.09 -0.89 7.25
CA LYS A 72 -17.35 -0.71 7.99
C LYS A 72 -17.17 -0.82 9.52
N LYS A 73 -16.25 -1.65 9.99
CA LYS A 73 -15.94 -1.76 11.43
C LYS A 73 -15.16 -0.55 11.90
N GLU A 74 -14.11 -0.16 11.16
CA GLU A 74 -13.33 1.04 11.46
C GLU A 74 -14.19 2.30 11.45
N PHE A 75 -15.09 2.43 10.46
CA PHE A 75 -16.04 3.53 10.40
C PHE A 75 -16.85 3.65 11.70
N LYS A 76 -17.38 2.55 12.23
CA LYS A 76 -18.12 2.55 13.50
C LYS A 76 -17.24 2.95 14.68
N THR A 77 -16.00 2.44 14.73
CA THR A 77 -15.03 2.80 15.77
C THR A 77 -14.70 4.29 15.74
N ILE A 78 -14.46 4.85 14.56
CA ILE A 78 -14.14 6.28 14.36
C ILE A 78 -15.34 7.15 14.75
N VAL A 79 -16.54 6.81 14.28
CA VAL A 79 -17.79 7.50 14.65
C VAL A 79 -17.96 7.54 16.17
N ALA A 80 -17.83 6.38 16.84
CA ALA A 80 -17.98 6.28 18.28
C ALA A 80 -16.91 7.08 19.04
N LYS A 81 -15.65 6.98 18.60
CA LYS A 81 -14.52 7.71 19.21
C LYS A 81 -14.73 9.23 19.20
N HIS A 82 -15.26 9.76 18.12
CA HIS A 82 -15.40 11.21 17.90
C HIS A 82 -16.80 11.75 18.26
N GLY A 83 -17.73 10.88 18.64
CA GLY A 83 -19.13 11.25 18.87
C GLY A 83 -19.79 11.87 17.63
N TRP A 84 -19.40 11.44 16.43
CA TRP A 84 -19.82 12.10 15.19
C TRP A 84 -21.23 11.67 14.76
N SER A 85 -22.17 12.61 14.76
CA SER A 85 -23.50 12.40 14.17
C SER A 85 -23.42 12.55 12.65
N HIS A 86 -23.96 11.56 11.92
CA HIS A 86 -23.91 11.53 10.46
C HIS A 86 -25.26 11.18 9.85
N THR A 87 -25.49 11.65 8.62
CA THR A 87 -26.70 11.32 7.84
C THR A 87 -26.58 9.97 7.12
N GLY A 88 -27.73 9.31 6.91
CA GLY A 88 -27.83 8.02 6.25
C GLY A 88 -27.31 6.85 7.09
N GLU A 89 -27.70 5.64 6.68
CA GLU A 89 -27.28 4.40 7.35
C GLU A 89 -25.76 4.24 7.37
N ALA A 90 -25.20 3.89 8.53
CA ALA A 90 -23.75 3.77 8.73
C ALA A 90 -23.08 2.84 7.71
N ASN A 91 -23.72 1.71 7.39
CA ASN A 91 -23.23 0.76 6.40
C ASN A 91 -23.19 1.33 4.98
N TRP A 92 -24.18 2.15 4.62
CA TRP A 92 -24.24 2.82 3.33
C TRP A 92 -23.18 3.92 3.26
N ARG A 93 -23.08 4.76 4.29
CA ARG A 93 -22.11 5.86 4.35
C ARG A 93 -20.67 5.36 4.29
N ALA A 94 -20.33 4.34 5.08
CA ALA A 94 -19.03 3.70 5.04
C ALA A 94 -18.71 3.15 3.63
N LYS A 95 -19.70 2.58 2.94
CA LYS A 95 -19.55 2.07 1.58
C LYS A 95 -19.29 3.18 0.57
N VAL A 96 -20.01 4.30 0.66
CA VAL A 96 -19.81 5.44 -0.25
C VAL A 96 -18.42 6.04 -0.08
N ILE A 97 -17.98 6.26 1.15
CA ILE A 97 -16.63 6.79 1.45
C ILE A 97 -15.55 5.85 0.91
N TYR A 98 -15.66 4.56 1.24
CA TYR A 98 -14.71 3.54 0.78
C TYR A 98 -14.67 3.43 -0.75
N ASP A 99 -15.81 3.14 -1.40
CA ASP A 99 -15.83 2.87 -2.83
C ASP A 99 -15.34 4.07 -3.65
N THR A 100 -15.74 5.28 -3.26
CA THR A 100 -15.39 6.50 -4.00
C THR A 100 -13.90 6.78 -3.91
N ASN A 101 -13.32 6.76 -2.70
CA ASN A 101 -11.88 7.02 -2.54
C ASN A 101 -11.02 5.91 -3.14
N MET A 102 -11.41 4.64 -2.99
CA MET A 102 -10.69 3.50 -3.57
C MET A 102 -10.69 3.58 -5.10
N ARG A 103 -11.84 3.90 -5.72
CA ARG A 103 -11.97 3.99 -7.19
C ARG A 103 -11.30 5.23 -7.77
N GLN A 104 -11.43 6.39 -7.13
CA GLN A 104 -10.74 7.60 -7.58
C GLN A 104 -9.22 7.42 -7.53
N SER A 105 -8.71 6.84 -6.44
CA SER A 105 -7.28 6.55 -6.32
C SER A 105 -6.82 5.56 -7.38
N TYR A 106 -7.56 4.46 -7.59
CA TYR A 106 -7.28 3.50 -8.65
C TYR A 106 -7.28 4.15 -10.04
N ASN A 107 -8.31 4.92 -10.38
CA ASN A 107 -8.42 5.55 -11.69
C ASN A 107 -7.31 6.59 -11.92
N ALA A 108 -6.91 7.32 -10.88
CA ALA A 108 -5.79 8.24 -10.96
C ALA A 108 -4.45 7.53 -11.17
N GLY A 109 -4.24 6.38 -10.53
CA GLY A 109 -3.08 5.56 -10.82
C GLY A 109 -3.12 5.01 -12.24
N ARG A 110 -4.30 4.60 -12.74
CA ARG A 110 -4.44 4.06 -14.10
C ARG A 110 -4.18 5.14 -15.12
N PHE A 111 -4.63 6.36 -14.87
CA PHE A 111 -4.37 7.50 -15.72
C PHE A 111 -2.87 7.69 -15.95
N GLU A 112 -2.05 7.58 -14.90
CA GLU A 112 -0.58 7.66 -15.02
C GLU A 112 -0.01 6.53 -15.88
N GLN A 113 -0.40 5.28 -15.62
CA GLN A 113 0.05 4.12 -16.40
C GLN A 113 -0.38 4.19 -17.87
N LEU A 114 -1.54 4.78 -18.14
CA LEU A 114 -2.11 4.91 -19.47
C LEU A 114 -1.36 5.92 -20.35
N GLN A 115 -0.49 6.76 -19.80
CA GLN A 115 0.30 7.72 -20.57
C GLN A 115 1.23 7.07 -21.60
N HIS A 116 1.61 5.81 -21.37
CA HIS A 116 2.41 4.99 -22.28
C HIS A 116 1.65 4.43 -23.50
N PHE A 117 0.34 4.69 -23.60
CA PHE A 117 -0.50 4.23 -24.71
C PHE A 117 -1.03 5.40 -25.53
N ASP A 118 -0.95 5.31 -26.85
CA ASP A 118 -1.43 6.35 -27.76
C ASP A 118 -2.95 6.43 -27.84
N PHE A 119 -3.62 5.29 -27.68
CA PHE A 119 -5.07 5.17 -27.74
C PHE A 119 -5.63 4.64 -26.43
N TRP A 120 -6.77 5.17 -26.04
CA TRP A 120 -7.53 4.75 -24.87
C TRP A 120 -8.90 4.23 -25.30
N GLU A 121 -9.37 3.20 -24.61
CA GLU A 121 -10.69 2.60 -24.81
C GLU A 121 -11.54 2.69 -23.55
N TYR A 122 -12.73 3.28 -23.67
CA TYR A 122 -13.69 3.33 -22.56
C TYR A 122 -14.37 1.97 -22.38
N GLN A 123 -14.31 1.43 -21.16
CA GLN A 123 -14.90 0.14 -20.82
C GLN A 123 -15.96 0.29 -19.73
N HIS A 124 -17.20 -0.11 -20.00
CA HIS A 124 -18.20 -0.19 -18.94
C HIS A 124 -17.78 -1.27 -17.92
N GLY A 125 -18.16 -1.04 -16.66
CA GLY A 125 -17.90 -2.00 -15.59
C GLY A 125 -18.99 -3.07 -15.44
N ASP A 126 -18.84 -3.90 -14.42
CA ASP A 126 -19.79 -4.94 -14.01
C ASP A 126 -20.86 -4.39 -13.04
N SER A 127 -21.42 -3.21 -13.36
CA SER A 127 -22.59 -2.73 -12.63
C SER A 127 -23.79 -3.63 -12.97
N MET A 128 -24.56 -4.07 -11.98
CA MET A 128 -25.81 -4.81 -12.24
C MET A 128 -26.84 -3.92 -12.95
N HIS A 129 -26.82 -2.62 -12.63
CA HIS A 129 -27.64 -1.59 -13.27
C HIS A 129 -26.71 -0.53 -13.87
N PRO A 130 -26.16 -0.76 -15.09
CA PRO A 130 -25.31 0.21 -15.75
C PRO A 130 -26.12 1.42 -16.25
N ARG A 131 -25.56 2.63 -16.15
CA ARG A 131 -26.17 3.83 -16.73
C ARG A 131 -26.21 3.68 -18.26
N PRO A 132 -27.35 3.89 -18.96
CA PRO A 132 -27.46 3.72 -20.41
C PRO A 132 -26.41 4.50 -21.21
N MET A 133 -26.11 5.73 -20.79
CA MET A 133 -25.06 6.53 -21.44
C MET A 133 -23.67 5.89 -21.32
N HIS A 134 -23.34 5.28 -20.18
CA HIS A 134 -22.04 4.62 -20.00
C HIS A 134 -21.92 3.35 -20.84
N LEU A 135 -23.04 2.67 -21.12
CA LEU A 135 -23.09 1.58 -22.10
C LEU A 135 -22.86 2.10 -23.51
N SER A 136 -23.47 3.24 -23.88
CA SER A 136 -23.27 3.85 -25.19
C SER A 136 -21.82 4.27 -25.46
N TRP A 137 -21.07 4.63 -24.40
CA TRP A 137 -19.64 4.95 -24.49
C TRP A 137 -18.74 3.71 -24.53
N HIS A 138 -19.27 2.51 -24.25
CA HIS A 138 -18.46 1.31 -24.24
C HIS A 138 -17.83 1.03 -25.62
N GLY A 139 -16.54 0.71 -25.61
CA GLY A 139 -15.77 0.43 -26.82
C GLY A 139 -15.42 1.68 -27.62
N THR A 140 -15.71 2.88 -27.11
CA THR A 140 -15.18 4.13 -27.66
C THR A 140 -13.66 4.10 -27.57
N VAL A 141 -13.00 4.13 -28.72
CA VAL A 141 -11.53 4.17 -28.84
C VAL A 141 -11.14 5.52 -29.40
N LEU A 142 -10.32 6.27 -28.66
CA LEU A 142 -9.87 7.61 -29.03
C LEU A 142 -8.38 7.77 -28.73
N PRO A 143 -7.68 8.67 -29.44
CA PRO A 143 -6.36 9.14 -29.01
C PRO A 143 -6.38 9.65 -27.57
N LYS A 144 -5.29 9.48 -26.82
CA LYS A 144 -5.18 9.94 -25.42
C LYS A 144 -5.43 11.44 -25.25
N ALA A 145 -5.11 12.24 -26.27
CA ALA A 145 -5.26 13.70 -26.26
C ALA A 145 -6.69 14.19 -26.57
N HIS A 146 -7.63 13.30 -26.89
CA HIS A 146 -8.98 13.71 -27.26
C HIS A 146 -9.77 14.31 -26.08
N ASP A 147 -10.46 15.42 -26.30
CA ASP A 147 -11.15 16.20 -25.25
C ASP A 147 -12.19 15.42 -24.45
N PHE A 148 -12.78 14.40 -25.03
CA PHE A 148 -13.67 13.45 -24.34
C PHE A 148 -13.10 13.00 -22.99
N TRP A 149 -11.79 12.71 -22.92
CA TRP A 149 -11.16 12.22 -21.70
C TRP A 149 -11.09 13.26 -20.59
N GLN A 150 -11.20 14.55 -20.89
CA GLN A 150 -11.14 15.63 -19.90
C GLN A 150 -12.29 15.59 -18.90
N THR A 151 -13.42 15.00 -19.30
CA THR A 151 -14.63 14.90 -18.47
C THR A 151 -15.13 13.46 -18.33
N HIS A 152 -14.88 12.59 -19.32
CA HIS A 152 -15.40 11.23 -19.36
C HIS A 152 -14.41 10.16 -18.89
N PHE A 153 -13.22 10.54 -18.39
CA PHE A 153 -12.35 9.58 -17.73
C PHE A 153 -13.00 9.13 -16.40
N PRO A 154 -13.16 7.82 -16.12
CA PRO A 154 -13.79 7.35 -14.88
C PRO A 154 -13.06 7.84 -13.62
N GLN A 155 -13.73 8.07 -12.50
CA GLN A 155 -15.10 7.68 -12.16
C GLN A 155 -16.11 8.77 -12.53
N ASN A 156 -17.12 8.48 -13.35
CA ASN A 156 -18.09 9.49 -13.82
C ASN A 156 -19.34 9.62 -12.94
N GLY A 157 -19.23 9.31 -11.65
CA GLY A 157 -20.34 9.40 -10.70
C GLY A 157 -20.37 8.31 -9.63
N TRP A 158 -21.26 8.46 -8.66
CA TRP A 158 -21.40 7.53 -7.54
C TRP A 158 -21.65 6.10 -8.05
N GLY A 159 -20.95 5.14 -7.45
CA GLY A 159 -21.06 3.72 -7.81
C GLY A 159 -20.57 3.34 -9.21
N CYS A 160 -20.05 4.28 -10.02
CA CYS A 160 -19.55 3.98 -11.36
C CYS A 160 -18.39 2.97 -11.31
N LYS A 161 -18.47 1.95 -12.15
CA LYS A 161 -17.48 0.87 -12.25
C LYS A 161 -16.71 0.84 -13.57
N CYS A 162 -16.91 1.86 -14.41
CA CYS A 162 -16.26 1.99 -15.71
C CYS A 162 -14.75 2.16 -15.56
N LYS A 163 -14.02 1.84 -16.63
CA LYS A 163 -12.56 1.81 -16.69
C LYS A 163 -12.07 2.34 -18.03
N VAL A 164 -10.78 2.63 -18.13
CA VAL A 164 -10.10 2.91 -19.38
C VAL A 164 -8.99 1.89 -19.60
N ARG A 165 -8.92 1.35 -20.82
CA ARG A 165 -7.84 0.45 -21.26
C ARG A 165 -6.93 1.16 -22.24
N GLY A 166 -5.62 0.99 -22.07
CA GLY A 166 -4.63 1.44 -23.03
C GLY A 166 -4.58 0.49 -24.21
N ARG A 167 -4.44 1.04 -25.40
CA ARG A 167 -4.39 0.32 -26.68
C ARG A 167 -3.24 0.84 -27.52
N THR A 168 -2.50 -0.07 -28.13
CA THR A 168 -1.52 0.25 -29.17
C THR A 168 -2.16 0.17 -30.54
N ALA A 169 -1.60 0.87 -31.55
CA ALA A 169 -2.10 0.81 -32.93
C ALA A 169 -2.18 -0.64 -33.45
N LYS A 170 -1.14 -1.44 -33.22
CA LYS A 170 -1.09 -2.87 -33.59
C LYS A 170 -2.18 -3.71 -32.91
N GLN A 171 -2.53 -3.40 -31.65
CA GLN A 171 -3.63 -4.10 -30.95
C GLN A 171 -4.98 -3.75 -31.55
N LEU A 172 -5.18 -2.49 -31.96
CA LEU A 172 -6.42 -2.06 -32.61
C LEU A 172 -6.59 -2.75 -33.97
N GLU A 173 -5.53 -2.76 -34.77
CA GLU A 173 -5.50 -3.43 -36.08
C GLU A 173 -5.80 -4.94 -35.95
N ARG A 174 -5.09 -5.66 -35.08
CA ARG A 174 -5.31 -7.09 -34.85
C ARG A 174 -6.73 -7.42 -34.38
N GLN A 175 -7.37 -6.52 -33.64
CA GLN A 175 -8.74 -6.69 -33.14
C GLN A 175 -9.80 -6.18 -34.12
N GLY A 176 -9.41 -5.66 -35.29
CA GLY A 176 -10.31 -5.01 -36.24
C GLY A 176 -11.01 -3.77 -35.66
N LYS A 177 -10.47 -3.19 -34.57
CA LYS A 177 -11.04 -2.01 -33.91
C LYS A 177 -10.51 -0.76 -34.59
N LYS A 178 -11.41 0.14 -34.94
CA LYS A 178 -11.08 1.49 -35.44
C LYS A 178 -11.34 2.53 -34.36
N VAL A 179 -10.76 3.71 -34.53
CA VAL A 179 -11.14 4.89 -33.73
C VAL A 179 -12.64 5.09 -33.91
N LYS A 180 -13.36 5.04 -32.79
CA LYS A 180 -14.81 5.20 -32.74
C LYS A 180 -15.08 6.45 -31.95
N LEU A 181 -15.58 7.49 -32.63
CA LEU A 181 -15.99 8.71 -31.96
C LEU A 181 -17.10 8.39 -30.94
N PRO A 182 -17.09 9.05 -29.76
CA PRO A 182 -18.16 8.90 -28.80
C PRO A 182 -19.45 9.48 -29.39
N PRO A 183 -20.62 9.07 -28.87
CA PRO A 183 -21.84 9.86 -29.05
C PRO A 183 -21.56 11.33 -28.72
N LYS A 184 -22.21 12.25 -29.43
CA LYS A 184 -22.06 13.69 -29.18
C LYS A 184 -22.28 13.98 -27.70
N ALA A 185 -21.30 14.59 -27.05
CA ALA A 185 -21.40 14.95 -25.65
C ALA A 185 -22.42 16.08 -25.51
N GLU A 186 -23.63 15.73 -25.07
CA GLU A 186 -24.65 16.71 -24.70
C GLU A 186 -24.30 17.27 -23.32
N MET A 187 -24.35 18.60 -23.18
CA MET A 187 -24.26 19.26 -21.89
C MET A 187 -25.67 19.47 -21.34
N THR A 188 -25.85 19.29 -20.03
CA THR A 188 -27.07 19.65 -19.31
C THR A 188 -26.74 20.73 -18.29
N GLU A 189 -27.68 21.65 -18.11
CA GLU A 189 -27.64 22.56 -16.97
C GLU A 189 -28.09 21.81 -15.72
N TRP A 190 -27.35 22.02 -14.64
CA TRP A 190 -27.62 21.45 -13.33
C TRP A 190 -27.47 22.55 -12.29
N THR A 191 -28.49 22.75 -11.47
CA THR A 191 -28.50 23.77 -10.42
C THR A 191 -28.14 23.13 -9.08
N ASP A 192 -27.11 23.66 -8.40
CA ASP A 192 -26.84 23.33 -7.01
C ASP A 192 -27.95 23.90 -6.14
N LYS A 193 -28.76 23.03 -5.56
CA LYS A 193 -29.89 23.43 -4.73
C LYS A 193 -29.49 24.17 -3.44
N ALA A 194 -28.24 24.02 -2.98
CA ALA A 194 -27.78 24.69 -1.77
C ALA A 194 -27.26 26.11 -2.05
N THR A 195 -26.62 26.35 -3.20
CA THR A 195 -26.02 27.65 -3.54
C THR A 195 -26.84 28.44 -4.57
N GLY A 196 -27.71 27.78 -5.33
CA GLY A 196 -28.42 28.36 -6.47
C GLY A 196 -27.58 28.46 -7.75
N GLU A 197 -26.31 28.07 -7.73
CA GLU A 197 -25.42 28.16 -8.88
C GLU A 197 -25.81 27.16 -9.98
N VAL A 198 -25.75 27.60 -11.24
CA VAL A 198 -26.04 26.77 -12.40
C VAL A 198 -24.73 26.36 -13.06
N HIS A 199 -24.51 25.05 -13.17
CA HIS A 199 -23.34 24.46 -13.81
C HIS A 199 -23.74 23.72 -15.09
N LYS A 200 -22.88 23.79 -16.12
CA LYS A 200 -23.01 22.95 -17.31
C LYS A 200 -22.17 21.69 -17.13
N ILE A 201 -22.83 20.54 -17.05
CA ILE A 201 -22.19 19.24 -16.87
C ILE A 201 -22.50 18.32 -18.05
N PRO A 202 -21.60 17.41 -18.45
CA PRO A 202 -21.92 16.43 -19.48
C PRO A 202 -23.04 15.50 -19.02
N LYS A 203 -24.02 15.29 -19.88
CA LYS A 203 -25.14 14.38 -19.63
C LYS A 203 -24.61 12.98 -19.35
N GLY A 204 -25.14 12.34 -18.31
CA GLY A 204 -24.72 11.01 -17.87
C GLY A 204 -23.51 10.99 -16.92
N ILE A 205 -22.98 12.14 -16.55
CA ILE A 205 -21.96 12.29 -15.50
C ILE A 205 -22.60 12.97 -14.28
N ASP A 206 -22.37 12.42 -13.08
CA ASP A 206 -22.88 13.06 -11.86
C ASP A 206 -22.13 14.38 -11.58
N PRO A 207 -22.78 15.41 -11.01
CA PRO A 207 -22.14 16.69 -10.68
C PRO A 207 -20.85 16.52 -9.87
N GLY A 208 -19.77 17.19 -10.29
CA GLY A 208 -18.47 17.16 -9.61
C GLY A 208 -17.58 15.97 -9.97
N PHE A 209 -18.04 15.05 -10.82
CA PHE A 209 -17.23 13.92 -11.34
C PHE A 209 -16.72 14.13 -12.77
N ASP A 210 -17.04 15.26 -13.40
CA ASP A 210 -16.67 15.63 -14.77
C ASP A 210 -15.25 16.22 -14.82
N TYR A 211 -14.26 15.46 -14.35
CA TYR A 211 -12.86 15.83 -14.38
C TYR A 211 -11.97 14.60 -14.64
N VAL A 212 -10.79 14.86 -15.19
CA VAL A 212 -9.75 13.83 -15.39
C VAL A 212 -8.74 13.86 -14.24
N PRO A 213 -8.23 12.70 -13.80
CA PRO A 213 -7.18 12.67 -12.79
C PRO A 213 -5.93 13.47 -13.18
N GLN A 214 -5.25 14.03 -12.17
CA GLN A 214 -3.93 14.66 -12.28
C GLN A 214 -3.81 15.87 -13.25
N LYS A 215 -4.92 16.43 -13.77
CA LYS A 215 -4.89 17.53 -14.76
C LYS A 215 -4.18 18.79 -14.26
N VAL A 216 -4.45 19.18 -13.01
CA VAL A 216 -3.81 20.31 -12.33
C VAL A 216 -3.75 19.98 -10.85
N VAL A 217 -2.55 19.95 -10.29
CA VAL A 217 -2.38 19.95 -8.83
C VAL A 217 -2.64 21.38 -8.38
N VAL A 218 -3.89 21.72 -8.05
CA VAL A 218 -4.26 23.07 -7.57
C VAL A 218 -3.84 23.26 -6.11
N LYS A 219 -2.63 22.81 -5.74
CA LYS A 219 -2.12 22.86 -4.37
C LYS A 219 -2.14 24.28 -3.82
N GLN A 220 -1.86 25.31 -4.63
CA GLN A 220 -1.84 26.70 -4.17
C GLN A 220 -3.24 27.25 -3.81
N GLN A 221 -4.26 27.00 -4.63
CA GLN A 221 -5.64 27.45 -4.33
C GLN A 221 -6.23 26.65 -3.17
N GLN A 222 -5.90 25.36 -3.07
CA GLN A 222 -6.32 24.53 -1.96
C GLN A 222 -5.56 24.80 -0.67
N GLN A 223 -4.28 25.16 -0.74
CA GLN A 223 -3.54 25.62 0.42
C GLN A 223 -4.20 26.88 0.99
N LYS A 224 -4.62 27.84 0.14
CA LYS A 224 -5.39 29.01 0.58
C LYS A 224 -6.73 28.64 1.23
N LEU A 225 -7.55 27.81 0.56
CA LEU A 225 -8.84 27.34 1.10
C LEU A 225 -8.70 26.46 2.35
N SER A 226 -7.59 25.73 2.48
CA SER A 226 -7.28 24.89 3.63
C SER A 226 -6.76 25.73 4.80
N VAL A 227 -5.88 26.70 4.61
CA VAL A 227 -5.37 27.55 5.71
C VAL A 227 -6.50 28.34 6.38
N GLU A 228 -7.56 28.67 5.64
CA GLU A 228 -8.79 29.26 6.18
C GLU A 228 -9.66 28.28 7.00
N LYS A 229 -9.51 26.95 6.80
CA LYS A 229 -10.38 25.92 7.42
C LYS A 229 -9.66 24.94 8.38
N ALA A 230 -8.36 24.66 8.19
CA ALA A 230 -7.46 23.84 9.02
C ALA A 230 -6.04 23.68 8.41
N LYS A 231 -5.00 23.43 9.23
CA LYS A 231 -3.65 23.15 8.70
C LYS A 231 -3.63 21.86 7.86
N PRO A 232 -3.02 21.83 6.66
CA PRO A 232 -2.96 20.63 5.83
C PRO A 232 -2.20 19.50 6.54
N PHE A 233 -2.83 18.33 6.69
CA PHE A 233 -2.13 17.10 7.08
C PHE A 233 -1.30 16.59 5.91
N GLU A 234 0.02 16.55 6.07
CA GLU A 234 0.94 15.84 5.17
C GLU A 234 1.11 14.39 5.64
N PRO A 235 0.77 13.38 4.83
CA PRO A 235 1.00 12.01 5.24
C PRO A 235 2.51 11.73 5.31
N PRO A 236 2.95 10.90 6.27
CA PRO A 236 4.36 10.57 6.38
C PRO A 236 4.84 9.84 5.13
N GLN A 237 6.08 10.13 4.72
CA GLN A 237 6.76 9.36 3.68
C GLN A 237 6.82 7.89 4.10
N ARG A 238 6.49 6.99 3.17
CA ARG A 238 6.54 5.54 3.42
C ARG A 238 7.79 4.94 2.82
N ILE A 239 8.59 4.31 3.66
CA ILE A 239 9.67 3.40 3.26
C ILE A 239 9.06 2.06 2.82
N ALA A 240 8.18 1.47 3.65
CA ALA A 240 7.40 0.30 3.27
C ALA A 240 6.10 0.77 2.59
N PRO A 241 5.95 0.64 1.25
CA PRO A 241 4.81 1.21 0.53
C PRO A 241 3.48 0.54 0.93
N THR A 242 3.53 -0.76 1.25
CA THR A 242 2.38 -1.58 1.62
C THR A 242 2.78 -2.64 2.66
N ALA A 243 1.90 -2.92 3.62
CA ALA A 243 2.03 -4.06 4.52
C ALA A 243 0.64 -4.53 4.96
N PHE A 244 0.22 -5.72 4.55
CA PHE A 244 -1.04 -6.28 5.04
C PHE A 244 -0.86 -6.77 6.47
N SER A 245 -1.69 -6.31 7.40
CA SER A 245 -1.67 -6.81 8.77
C SER A 245 -3.02 -7.29 9.29
N THR A 246 -3.02 -8.38 10.06
CA THR A 246 -4.19 -8.80 10.86
C THR A 246 -4.11 -8.36 12.31
N VAL A 247 -3.09 -7.57 12.67
CA VAL A 247 -2.84 -7.04 14.01
C VAL A 247 -2.80 -5.52 13.99
N ASN A 248 -3.77 -4.88 14.64
CA ASN A 248 -3.95 -3.42 14.59
C ASN A 248 -2.74 -2.62 15.10
N GLY A 249 -1.95 -3.16 16.03
CA GLY A 249 -0.77 -2.47 16.56
C GLY A 249 0.47 -2.54 15.66
N ALA A 250 0.40 -3.29 14.56
CA ALA A 250 1.52 -3.59 13.67
C ALA A 250 1.06 -3.52 12.21
N ASP A 251 0.54 -2.35 11.84
CA ASP A 251 0.03 -1.98 10.52
C ASP A 251 1.07 -1.21 9.69
N VAL A 252 0.73 -0.82 8.46
CA VAL A 252 1.66 -0.07 7.60
C VAL A 252 2.07 1.28 8.20
N HIS A 253 1.21 1.90 8.99
CA HIS A 253 1.43 3.21 9.59
C HIS A 253 2.42 3.14 10.75
N SER A 254 2.18 2.23 11.69
CA SER A 254 3.06 2.01 12.84
C SER A 254 4.42 1.47 12.43
N LEU A 255 4.49 0.63 11.38
CA LEU A 255 5.75 0.23 10.76
C LEU A 255 6.52 1.47 10.27
N ASN A 256 5.95 2.25 9.34
CA ASN A 256 6.66 3.39 8.75
C ASN A 256 6.99 4.49 9.77
N ALA A 257 6.14 4.70 10.78
CA ALA A 257 6.44 5.62 11.87
C ALA A 257 7.73 5.21 12.60
N LYS A 258 7.92 3.92 12.87
CA LYS A 258 9.16 3.41 13.49
C LYS A 258 10.35 3.45 12.55
N LEU A 259 10.16 3.14 11.27
CA LEU A 259 11.25 3.24 10.28
C LEU A 259 11.81 4.68 10.19
N ALA A 260 10.96 5.69 10.33
CA ALA A 260 11.37 7.09 10.33
C ALA A 260 12.23 7.49 11.55
N GLU A 261 12.21 6.72 12.64
CA GLU A 261 13.03 7.00 13.83
C GLU A 261 14.51 6.62 13.61
N PHE A 262 14.83 5.75 12.64
CA PHE A 262 16.20 5.30 12.33
C PHE A 262 17.03 6.36 11.57
N LYS A 263 17.38 7.46 12.25
CA LYS A 263 18.09 8.60 11.64
C LYS A 263 19.42 8.21 10.98
N THR A 264 20.23 7.38 11.65
CA THR A 264 21.56 6.96 11.16
C THR A 264 21.50 5.93 10.03
N ALA A 265 20.46 5.10 10.01
CA ALA A 265 20.23 4.12 8.95
C ALA A 265 19.31 4.63 7.83
N LYS A 266 19.03 5.94 7.79
CA LYS A 266 18.14 6.54 6.79
C LYS A 266 18.55 6.18 5.34
N PRO A 267 19.83 6.24 4.94
CA PRO A 267 20.22 5.85 3.57
C PRO A 267 19.86 4.40 3.23
N GLN A 268 20.03 3.47 4.17
CA GLN A 268 19.68 2.06 4.00
C GLN A 268 18.17 1.89 3.83
N PHE A 269 17.37 2.60 4.62
CA PHE A 269 15.92 2.57 4.52
C PHE A 269 15.40 3.25 3.23
N ASP A 270 16.04 4.30 2.74
CA ASP A 270 15.71 4.90 1.45
C ASP A 270 15.95 3.90 0.30
N LEU A 271 17.09 3.18 0.32
CA LEU A 271 17.38 2.09 -0.63
C LEU A 271 16.39 0.94 -0.50
N LEU A 272 16.02 0.57 0.73
CA LEU A 272 15.02 -0.47 0.95
C LEU A 272 13.66 -0.07 0.36
N GLY A 273 13.24 1.19 0.53
CA GLY A 273 12.00 1.68 -0.05
C GLY A 273 12.01 1.62 -1.59
N GLN A 274 13.15 1.95 -2.21
CA GLN A 274 13.35 1.77 -3.65
C GLN A 274 13.26 0.30 -4.06
N PHE A 275 13.86 -0.60 -3.28
CA PHE A 275 13.84 -2.04 -3.54
C PHE A 275 12.42 -2.63 -3.47
N LEU A 276 11.70 -2.35 -2.37
CA LEU A 276 10.31 -2.79 -2.18
C LEU A 276 9.41 -2.26 -3.30
N THR A 277 9.67 -1.03 -3.75
CA THR A 277 8.97 -0.42 -4.86
C THR A 277 9.33 -1.14 -6.17
N LYS A 278 10.60 -1.25 -6.54
CA LYS A 278 11.03 -1.84 -7.81
C LYS A 278 10.51 -3.26 -8.00
N HIS A 279 10.66 -4.10 -6.98
CA HIS A 279 10.36 -5.53 -7.05
C HIS A 279 8.96 -5.90 -6.58
N GLU A 280 8.18 -4.91 -6.14
CA GLU A 280 6.81 -5.08 -5.65
C GLU A 280 6.69 -6.09 -4.50
N VAL A 281 7.74 -6.20 -3.67
CA VAL A 281 7.79 -7.13 -2.56
C VAL A 281 6.76 -6.73 -1.50
N LYS A 282 5.79 -7.60 -1.26
CA LYS A 282 4.73 -7.39 -0.27
C LYS A 282 5.14 -7.88 1.11
N THR A 283 4.61 -7.22 2.14
CA THR A 283 4.68 -7.73 3.52
C THR A 283 3.32 -8.25 3.97
N LEU A 284 3.31 -9.45 4.57
CA LEU A 284 2.19 -10.03 5.30
C LEU A 284 2.55 -10.16 6.78
N PHE A 285 1.86 -9.43 7.63
CA PHE A 285 1.88 -9.57 9.08
C PHE A 285 0.64 -10.34 9.53
N VAL A 286 0.83 -11.59 9.96
CA VAL A 286 -0.29 -12.49 10.31
C VAL A 286 -0.11 -13.08 11.70
N LYS A 287 -1.21 -13.37 12.39
CA LYS A 287 -1.13 -14.02 13.70
C LYS A 287 -0.70 -15.48 13.55
N ALA A 288 -0.02 -16.01 14.56
CA ALA A 288 0.36 -17.42 14.61
C ALA A 288 -0.81 -18.38 14.33
N SER A 289 -2.00 -18.09 14.86
CA SER A 289 -3.21 -18.90 14.66
C SER A 289 -3.74 -18.90 13.21
N GLU A 290 -3.37 -17.89 12.42
CA GLU A 290 -3.75 -17.73 11.02
C GLU A 290 -2.77 -18.40 10.04
N MET A 291 -1.60 -18.84 10.53
CA MET A 291 -0.57 -19.50 9.73
C MET A 291 -0.73 -21.02 9.62
N ALA A 292 -1.67 -21.60 10.37
CA ALA A 292 -1.95 -23.04 10.29
C ALA A 292 -2.69 -23.38 8.99
N PRO A 293 -2.14 -24.24 8.10
CA PRO A 293 -2.79 -24.61 6.85
C PRO A 293 -4.17 -25.19 7.10
N ARG A 294 -5.16 -24.72 6.34
CA ARG A 294 -6.56 -25.22 6.40
C ARG A 294 -7.24 -25.04 7.77
N SER A 295 -6.72 -24.20 8.66
CA SER A 295 -7.43 -23.80 9.89
C SER A 295 -8.60 -22.86 9.60
N LYS A 296 -9.60 -22.79 10.49
CA LYS A 296 -10.71 -21.81 10.36
C LYS A 296 -10.19 -20.37 10.28
N ALA A 297 -9.17 -20.05 11.07
CA ALA A 297 -8.56 -18.71 11.11
C ALA A 297 -7.84 -18.37 9.80
N SER A 298 -7.05 -19.29 9.24
CA SER A 298 -6.40 -19.07 7.94
C SER A 298 -7.42 -18.87 6.83
N ARG A 299 -8.45 -19.73 6.73
CA ARG A 299 -9.52 -19.59 5.71
C ARG A 299 -10.20 -18.22 5.77
N LYS A 300 -10.42 -17.70 6.99
CA LYS A 300 -11.12 -16.42 7.21
C LYS A 300 -10.39 -15.22 6.60
N ILE A 301 -9.05 -15.26 6.55
CA ILE A 301 -8.25 -14.16 6.01
C ILE A 301 -7.83 -14.38 4.55
N ASN A 302 -8.08 -15.57 3.98
CA ASN A 302 -7.59 -15.95 2.67
C ASN A 302 -7.99 -14.94 1.60
N ASP A 303 -9.27 -14.62 1.48
CA ASP A 303 -9.73 -13.73 0.41
C ASP A 303 -9.08 -12.35 0.50
N ALA A 304 -8.86 -11.83 1.71
CA ALA A 304 -8.20 -10.54 1.91
C ALA A 304 -6.70 -10.59 1.56
N VAL A 305 -6.00 -11.67 1.95
CA VAL A 305 -4.59 -11.87 1.59
C VAL A 305 -4.44 -12.06 0.08
N MET A 306 -5.30 -12.89 -0.52
CA MET A 306 -5.31 -13.18 -1.95
C MET A 306 -5.77 -11.99 -2.77
N ASP A 307 -6.59 -11.11 -2.20
CA ASP A 307 -6.83 -9.82 -2.80
C ASP A 307 -5.51 -9.05 -2.81
N TYR A 308 -4.87 -8.81 -1.67
CA TYR A 308 -3.64 -8.01 -1.51
C TYR A 308 -2.38 -8.49 -2.29
N LEU A 309 -2.27 -9.79 -2.55
CA LEU A 309 -1.08 -10.37 -3.18
C LEU A 309 -1.10 -10.28 -4.72
N PRO A 310 0.09 -10.23 -5.37
CA PRO A 310 0.25 -10.34 -6.82
C PRO A 310 -0.51 -11.50 -7.46
N ASP A 311 -1.17 -11.27 -8.61
CA ASP A 311 -1.88 -12.34 -9.34
C ASP A 311 -0.97 -13.56 -9.63
N ALA A 312 0.33 -13.34 -9.84
CA ALA A 312 1.32 -14.39 -10.09
C ALA A 312 1.43 -15.44 -8.96
N VAL A 313 1.22 -15.04 -7.70
CA VAL A 313 1.32 -15.94 -6.54
C VAL A 313 -0.05 -16.48 -6.13
N LYS A 314 -1.15 -16.05 -6.76
CA LYS A 314 -2.49 -16.48 -6.36
C LYS A 314 -2.78 -17.96 -6.59
N LYS A 315 -2.02 -18.61 -7.48
CA LYS A 315 -2.09 -20.06 -7.68
C LYS A 315 -1.78 -20.88 -6.41
N TYR A 316 -1.05 -20.32 -5.45
CA TYR A 316 -0.68 -20.99 -4.21
C TYR A 316 -1.77 -20.92 -3.11
N GLY A 317 -2.80 -20.08 -3.28
CA GLY A 317 -3.90 -19.97 -2.32
C GLY A 317 -3.41 -19.76 -0.87
N HIS A 318 -3.86 -20.63 0.04
CA HIS A 318 -3.53 -20.54 1.46
C HIS A 318 -2.05 -20.75 1.75
N ASN A 319 -1.30 -21.43 0.87
CA ASN A 319 0.11 -21.71 1.09
C ASN A 319 0.97 -20.43 0.99
N ASN A 320 0.41 -19.32 0.51
CA ASN A 320 1.09 -18.03 0.49
C ASN A 320 1.45 -17.52 1.89
N TYR A 321 0.67 -17.86 2.92
CA TYR A 321 0.84 -17.33 4.28
C TYR A 321 0.61 -18.40 5.36
N THR A 322 0.57 -19.67 4.96
CA THR A 322 0.49 -20.79 5.90
C THR A 322 1.72 -21.66 5.80
N TYR A 323 2.10 -22.25 6.93
CA TYR A 323 3.30 -23.07 7.02
C TYR A 323 2.96 -24.40 7.70
N ARG A 324 3.37 -25.52 7.11
CA ARG A 324 3.20 -26.82 7.76
C ARG A 324 4.32 -27.01 8.77
N ALA A 325 4.03 -26.71 10.04
CA ALA A 325 4.97 -26.79 11.15
C ALA A 325 5.76 -28.12 11.14
N LYS A 326 7.09 -28.02 11.12
CA LYS A 326 7.98 -29.17 11.34
C LYS A 326 8.20 -29.30 12.84
N ARG A 327 8.01 -30.48 13.42
CA ARG A 327 8.16 -30.73 14.88
C ARG A 327 7.31 -29.81 15.78
N GLY A 328 6.16 -29.36 15.30
CA GLY A 328 5.20 -28.57 16.08
C GLY A 328 5.47 -27.06 16.19
N ALA A 329 6.57 -26.53 15.67
CA ALA A 329 6.88 -25.10 15.75
C ALA A 329 6.60 -24.35 14.43
N MET A 330 5.92 -23.21 14.53
CA MET A 330 5.74 -22.26 13.42
C MET A 330 6.91 -21.30 13.34
N PRO A 331 7.48 -21.05 12.15
CA PRO A 331 8.56 -20.08 11.99
C PRO A 331 8.09 -18.66 12.36
N ASN A 332 9.04 -17.77 12.67
CA ASN A 332 8.74 -16.37 12.96
C ASN A 332 8.55 -15.55 11.68
N GLY A 333 9.12 -16.00 10.57
CA GLY A 333 8.91 -15.45 9.23
C GLY A 333 9.35 -16.47 8.18
N TRP A 334 8.99 -16.21 6.93
CA TRP A 334 9.56 -16.90 5.78
C TRP A 334 9.27 -16.14 4.48
N THR A 335 10.05 -16.50 3.47
CA THR A 335 9.83 -16.14 2.07
C THR A 335 10.48 -17.18 1.15
N ALA A 336 10.28 -17.03 -0.16
CA ALA A 336 10.94 -17.85 -1.18
C ALA A 336 11.14 -17.03 -2.46
N ALA A 337 12.07 -17.43 -3.32
CA ALA A 337 12.49 -16.62 -4.47
C ALA A 337 11.40 -16.45 -5.53
N GLU A 338 10.51 -17.44 -5.66
CA GLU A 338 9.34 -17.40 -6.52
C GLU A 338 8.20 -16.56 -5.94
N LEU A 339 8.26 -16.23 -4.64
CA LEU A 339 7.29 -15.36 -4.00
C LEU A 339 7.74 -13.90 -4.15
N SER A 340 6.78 -13.03 -4.46
CA SER A 340 6.96 -11.57 -4.41
C SER A 340 6.46 -11.00 -3.08
N HIS A 341 6.60 -11.77 -1.99
CA HIS A 341 6.16 -11.37 -0.67
C HIS A 341 6.92 -12.10 0.44
N ILE A 342 6.87 -11.51 1.63
CA ILE A 342 7.35 -12.09 2.87
C ILE A 342 6.17 -12.27 3.83
N THR A 343 6.25 -13.28 4.68
CA THR A 343 5.29 -13.47 5.77
C THR A 343 6.02 -13.41 7.11
N VAL A 344 5.49 -12.62 8.03
CA VAL A 344 6.03 -12.45 9.38
C VAL A 344 4.93 -12.73 10.39
N LYS A 345 5.25 -13.60 11.35
CA LYS A 345 4.37 -14.00 12.44
C LYS A 345 4.34 -12.91 13.50
N LEU A 346 3.15 -12.48 13.87
CA LEU A 346 2.90 -11.56 14.97
C LEU A 346 2.11 -12.22 16.11
N GLU A 347 2.34 -11.73 17.32
CA GLU A 347 1.44 -11.95 18.43
C GLU A 347 0.20 -11.06 18.31
N SER A 348 -0.92 -11.49 18.89
CA SER A 348 -2.19 -10.74 18.77
C SER A 348 -2.15 -9.35 19.41
N ASN A 349 -1.24 -9.12 20.35
CA ASN A 349 -1.00 -7.86 21.06
C ASN A 349 0.23 -7.11 20.54
N ALA A 350 0.86 -7.54 19.43
CA ALA A 350 2.02 -6.87 18.88
C ALA A 350 1.73 -5.38 18.60
N ASN A 351 2.67 -4.51 19.00
CA ASN A 351 2.50 -3.07 18.90
C ASN A 351 3.82 -2.39 18.55
N PHE A 352 3.98 -2.03 17.27
CA PHE A 352 5.19 -1.38 16.77
C PHE A 352 5.41 0.00 17.38
N LYS A 353 4.37 0.72 17.81
CA LYS A 353 4.55 2.03 18.47
C LYS A 353 5.38 1.94 19.76
N LYS A 354 5.36 0.79 20.44
CA LYS A 354 6.12 0.54 21.68
C LYS A 354 7.56 0.07 21.44
N VAL A 355 7.96 -0.16 20.19
CA VAL A 355 9.31 -0.62 19.87
C VAL A 355 10.31 0.51 20.10
N ASN A 356 11.36 0.23 20.87
CA ASN A 356 12.50 1.09 21.07
C ASN A 356 13.57 0.79 20.02
N ILE A 357 13.77 1.71 19.07
CA ILE A 357 14.72 1.52 17.97
C ILE A 357 16.17 1.37 18.43
N SER A 358 16.54 1.98 19.57
CA SER A 358 17.89 1.86 20.12
C SER A 358 18.18 0.42 20.57
N GLU A 359 17.18 -0.32 21.05
CA GLU A 359 17.34 -1.75 21.37
C GLU A 359 17.62 -2.58 20.12
N LEU A 360 16.95 -2.25 19.00
CA LEU A 360 17.16 -2.95 17.73
C LEU A 360 18.56 -2.65 17.16
N ILE A 361 19.02 -1.40 17.24
CA ILE A 361 20.38 -0.99 16.85
C ILE A 361 21.42 -1.72 17.73
N ASN A 362 21.20 -1.73 19.04
CA ASN A 362 22.09 -2.36 20.02
C ASN A 362 22.13 -3.88 19.91
N ALA A 363 21.11 -4.52 19.34
CA ALA A 363 21.14 -5.97 19.08
C ALA A 363 22.32 -6.38 18.19
N VAL A 364 22.76 -5.51 17.27
CA VAL A 364 23.94 -5.74 16.43
C VAL A 364 25.22 -5.69 17.27
N GLU A 365 25.37 -4.66 18.10
CA GLU A 365 26.53 -4.51 19.00
C GLU A 365 26.62 -5.69 19.98
N LEU A 366 25.49 -6.10 20.55
CA LEU A 366 25.43 -7.25 21.46
C LEU A 366 25.82 -8.56 20.77
N ALA A 367 25.40 -8.77 19.51
CA ALA A 367 25.79 -9.95 18.74
C ALA A 367 27.31 -9.98 18.48
N ILE A 368 27.92 -8.81 18.22
CA ILE A 368 29.37 -8.67 18.04
C ILE A 368 30.11 -8.94 19.35
N LEU A 369 29.66 -8.32 20.46
CA LEU A 369 30.30 -8.40 21.77
C LEU A 369 30.27 -9.80 22.40
N GLN A 370 29.23 -10.59 22.15
CA GLN A 370 29.14 -11.96 22.67
C GLN A 370 30.23 -12.89 22.11
N GLY A 371 30.86 -12.52 20.99
CA GLY A 371 32.00 -13.25 20.44
C GLY A 371 31.67 -14.68 20.01
N LYS A 372 32.71 -15.47 19.72
CA LYS A 372 32.56 -16.85 19.20
C LYS A 372 32.01 -17.84 20.24
N ASP A 373 32.24 -17.59 21.52
CA ASP A 373 31.92 -18.55 22.58
C ASP A 373 30.46 -18.51 23.03
N ASN A 374 29.73 -17.43 22.72
CA ASN A 374 28.32 -17.28 23.10
C ASN A 374 27.46 -16.66 21.99
N ILE A 375 27.71 -17.05 20.74
CA ILE A 375 26.99 -16.52 19.57
C ILE A 375 25.48 -16.69 19.74
N PRO A 376 24.69 -15.60 19.61
CA PRO A 376 23.24 -15.65 19.76
C PRO A 376 22.60 -16.48 18.64
N ARG A 377 21.42 -17.06 18.90
CA ARG A 377 20.73 -17.87 17.89
C ARG A 377 20.36 -17.07 16.64
N THR A 378 19.73 -15.92 16.81
CA THR A 378 19.40 -14.94 15.76
C THR A 378 19.43 -13.53 16.35
N LEU A 379 19.56 -12.49 15.52
CA LEU A 379 19.45 -11.10 15.99
C LEU A 379 18.09 -10.83 16.65
N SER A 380 17.02 -11.36 16.05
CA SER A 380 15.67 -11.19 16.58
C SER A 380 15.50 -11.82 17.97
N ALA A 381 16.21 -12.91 18.27
CA ALA A 381 16.14 -13.59 19.56
C ALA A 381 16.72 -12.72 20.68
N ILE A 382 17.74 -11.90 20.40
CA ILE A 382 18.32 -10.98 21.38
C ILE A 382 17.24 -10.03 21.90
N VAL A 383 16.52 -9.37 20.99
CA VAL A 383 15.46 -8.42 21.35
C VAL A 383 14.25 -9.14 21.98
N ARG A 384 13.88 -10.33 21.49
CA ARG A 384 12.72 -11.06 22.02
C ARG A 384 12.89 -11.51 23.47
N HIS A 385 14.11 -11.92 23.84
CA HIS A 385 14.37 -12.52 25.15
C HIS A 385 14.91 -11.51 26.18
N TRP A 386 15.60 -10.47 25.72
CA TRP A 386 16.35 -9.57 26.61
C TRP A 386 15.99 -8.09 26.47
N GLY A 387 15.21 -7.70 25.45
CA GLY A 387 14.78 -6.31 25.23
C GLY A 387 13.35 -6.05 25.70
N GLU A 388 13.06 -4.81 26.10
CA GLU A 388 11.70 -4.40 26.49
C GLU A 388 10.74 -4.38 25.29
N SER A 389 11.27 -4.18 24.08
CA SER A 389 10.49 -4.28 22.83
C SER A 389 9.97 -5.70 22.57
N GLY A 390 10.56 -6.71 23.22
CA GLY A 390 10.12 -8.11 23.23
C GLY A 390 9.72 -8.65 21.84
N HIS A 391 8.55 -9.27 21.76
CA HIS A 391 8.06 -9.88 20.53
C HIS A 391 7.77 -8.88 19.39
N SER A 392 7.46 -7.62 19.71
CA SER A 392 7.20 -6.58 18.71
C SER A 392 8.49 -6.13 18.04
N GLY A 393 9.54 -5.84 18.83
CA GLY A 393 10.86 -5.49 18.32
C GLY A 393 11.50 -6.64 17.56
N GLY A 394 11.39 -7.85 18.10
CA GLY A 394 11.83 -9.06 17.42
C GLY A 394 11.15 -9.28 16.07
N ALA A 395 9.86 -8.93 15.93
CA ALA A 395 9.14 -9.06 14.66
C ALA A 395 9.63 -8.07 13.60
N MET A 396 10.07 -6.88 14.00
CA MET A 396 10.70 -5.93 13.07
C MET A 396 12.06 -6.44 12.57
N ILE A 397 12.87 -7.06 13.44
CA ILE A 397 14.13 -7.69 13.01
C ILE A 397 13.84 -8.89 12.09
N THR A 398 12.86 -9.73 12.43
CA THR A 398 12.42 -10.82 11.54
C THR A 398 11.96 -10.27 10.19
N TRP A 399 11.22 -9.17 10.15
CA TRP A 399 10.82 -8.51 8.90
C TRP A 399 12.02 -8.09 8.05
N LEU A 400 13.05 -7.49 8.65
CA LEU A 400 14.30 -7.16 7.93
C LEU A 400 15.03 -8.40 7.43
N HIS A 401 15.09 -9.46 8.24
CA HIS A 401 15.67 -10.74 7.88
C HIS A 401 15.00 -11.33 6.63
N GLU A 402 13.66 -11.43 6.61
CA GLU A 402 12.94 -11.96 5.44
C GLU A 402 13.12 -11.09 4.19
N LEU A 403 13.24 -9.77 4.35
CA LEU A 403 13.58 -8.88 3.24
C LEU A 403 15.00 -9.09 2.74
N GLY A 404 15.94 -9.46 3.62
CA GLY A 404 17.31 -9.84 3.25
C GLY A 404 17.34 -11.03 2.30
N HIS A 405 16.50 -12.05 2.52
CA HIS A 405 16.33 -13.13 1.55
C HIS A 405 15.84 -12.62 0.18
N GLN A 406 14.82 -11.75 0.15
CA GLN A 406 14.31 -11.20 -1.12
C GLN A 406 15.38 -10.38 -1.85
N VAL A 407 16.13 -9.54 -1.13
CA VAL A 407 17.26 -8.80 -1.70
C VAL A 407 18.30 -9.76 -2.29
N HIS A 408 18.68 -10.80 -1.55
CA HIS A 408 19.61 -11.82 -2.01
C HIS A 408 19.13 -12.54 -3.28
N PHE A 409 17.85 -12.92 -3.32
CA PHE A 409 17.24 -13.57 -4.48
C PHE A 409 17.24 -12.65 -5.71
N LYS A 410 16.85 -11.39 -5.57
CA LYS A 410 16.82 -10.42 -6.68
C LYS A 410 18.21 -10.00 -7.13
N ALA A 411 19.22 -10.09 -6.26
CA ALA A 411 20.62 -9.87 -6.62
C ALA A 411 21.30 -11.09 -7.29
N GLY A 412 20.55 -12.17 -7.57
CA GLY A 412 21.05 -13.36 -8.25
C GLY A 412 21.76 -14.36 -7.34
N ARG A 413 21.43 -14.38 -6.04
CA ARG A 413 21.95 -15.34 -5.04
C ARG A 413 23.49 -15.45 -4.99
N PRO A 414 24.22 -14.34 -4.88
CA PRO A 414 25.68 -14.40 -4.68
C PRO A 414 26.06 -15.23 -3.45
N VAL A 415 27.24 -15.84 -3.49
CA VAL A 415 27.84 -16.50 -2.32
C VAL A 415 28.31 -15.46 -1.31
N PRO A 416 28.36 -15.78 0.00
CA PRO A 416 28.91 -14.88 1.01
C PRO A 416 30.34 -14.43 0.64
N PRO A 417 30.73 -13.18 0.94
CA PRO A 417 32.08 -12.66 0.66
C PRO A 417 33.16 -13.28 1.56
N ILE A 418 32.77 -13.99 2.61
CA ILE A 418 33.63 -14.68 3.58
C ILE A 418 33.05 -16.06 3.89
N ASP A 419 33.81 -16.92 4.57
CA ASP A 419 33.31 -18.21 5.05
C ASP A 419 32.05 -18.02 5.91
N ARG A 420 30.95 -18.70 5.57
CA ARG A 420 29.66 -18.56 6.28
C ARG A 420 29.71 -18.94 7.76
N SER A 421 30.69 -19.75 8.17
CA SER A 421 30.92 -20.08 9.57
C SER A 421 31.33 -18.84 10.39
N ILE A 422 31.83 -17.80 9.72
CA ILE A 422 32.06 -16.47 10.29
C ILE A 422 30.73 -15.71 10.20
N SER A 423 29.92 -15.82 11.25
CA SER A 423 28.57 -15.24 11.31
C SER A 423 28.32 -14.56 12.66
N LEU A 424 27.57 -13.45 12.63
CA LEU A 424 27.08 -12.78 13.84
C LEU A 424 26.10 -13.63 14.66
N THR A 425 25.45 -14.61 14.02
CA THR A 425 24.46 -15.47 14.67
C THR A 425 24.64 -16.93 14.26
N ARG A 426 24.25 -17.85 15.16
CA ARG A 426 24.35 -19.29 14.89
C ARG A 426 23.51 -19.69 13.69
N TYR A 427 22.29 -19.15 13.60
CA TYR A 427 21.39 -19.42 12.48
C TYR A 427 21.96 -18.93 11.14
N GLY A 428 22.63 -17.78 11.13
CA GLY A 428 23.30 -17.28 9.92
C GLY A 428 24.41 -18.22 9.42
N SER A 429 24.97 -19.08 10.25
CA SER A 429 26.00 -20.06 9.83
C SER A 429 25.42 -21.34 9.18
N ASP A 430 24.11 -21.56 9.26
CA ASP A 430 23.47 -22.80 8.79
C ASP A 430 23.51 -22.92 7.26
N LEU A 431 23.16 -21.85 6.54
CA LEU A 431 23.10 -21.81 5.08
C LEU A 431 23.49 -20.42 4.56
N ASP A 432 24.02 -20.36 3.34
CA ASP A 432 24.39 -19.10 2.68
C ASP A 432 23.22 -18.10 2.65
N VAL A 433 21.99 -18.55 2.39
CA VAL A 433 20.80 -17.68 2.38
C VAL A 433 20.47 -17.08 3.74
N GLU A 434 20.71 -17.83 4.83
CA GLU A 434 20.49 -17.37 6.21
C GLU A 434 21.61 -16.43 6.64
N TRP A 435 22.84 -16.70 6.20
CA TRP A 435 23.97 -15.78 6.37
C TRP A 435 23.62 -14.42 5.78
N HIS A 436 23.11 -14.38 4.55
CA HIS A 436 22.70 -13.14 3.91
C HIS A 436 21.59 -12.42 4.68
N ALA A 437 20.56 -13.13 5.10
CA ALA A 437 19.41 -12.52 5.77
C ALA A 437 19.76 -11.94 7.15
N GLU A 438 20.53 -12.67 7.96
CA GLU A 438 20.96 -12.19 9.28
C GLU A 438 21.91 -10.99 9.18
N HIS A 439 22.90 -11.03 8.28
CA HIS A 439 23.84 -9.90 8.13
C HIS A 439 23.21 -8.72 7.38
N PHE A 440 22.22 -8.95 6.50
CA PHE A 440 21.42 -7.86 5.94
C PHE A 440 20.64 -7.13 7.03
N ALA A 441 20.01 -7.86 7.94
CA ALA A 441 19.33 -7.25 9.09
C ALA A 441 20.31 -6.46 9.95
N ALA A 442 21.53 -6.97 10.19
CA ALA A 442 22.59 -6.21 10.87
C ALA A 442 22.98 -4.92 10.12
N TRP A 443 23.16 -4.99 8.80
CA TRP A 443 23.51 -3.83 7.96
C TRP A 443 22.41 -2.76 7.97
N MET A 444 21.14 -3.18 7.92
CA MET A 444 19.99 -2.29 8.02
C MET A 444 19.89 -1.60 9.39
N LEU A 445 20.18 -2.32 10.47
CA LEU A 445 20.06 -1.80 11.82
C LEU A 445 21.26 -0.93 12.22
N ASN A 446 22.48 -1.36 11.90
CA ASN A 446 23.72 -0.69 12.30
C ASN A 446 24.89 -1.05 11.36
N ARG A 447 24.92 -0.43 10.17
CA ARG A 447 26.02 -0.60 9.19
C ARG A 447 27.40 -0.28 9.79
N GLU A 448 27.51 0.72 10.65
CA GLU A 448 28.80 1.13 11.23
C GLU A 448 29.36 0.06 12.19
N ALA A 449 28.51 -0.51 13.06
CA ALA A 449 28.91 -1.63 13.90
C ALA A 449 29.30 -2.85 13.06
N LEU A 450 28.53 -3.14 12.01
CA LEU A 450 28.86 -4.22 11.09
C LEU A 450 30.22 -3.98 10.42
N ALA A 451 30.54 -2.75 10.02
CA ALA A 451 31.82 -2.41 9.43
C ALA A 451 32.99 -2.52 10.43
N ARG A 452 32.77 -2.19 11.70
CA ARG A 452 33.75 -2.43 12.78
C ARG A 452 34.03 -3.92 12.99
N TRP A 453 32.99 -4.76 12.89
CA TRP A 453 33.15 -6.20 12.98
C TRP A 453 33.83 -6.79 11.74
N ASN A 454 33.39 -6.41 10.54
CA ASN A 454 34.00 -6.76 9.27
C ASN A 454 33.60 -5.76 8.17
N ASN A 455 34.56 -4.95 7.72
CA ASN A 455 34.29 -3.91 6.73
C ASN A 455 33.95 -4.48 5.34
N ASP A 456 34.54 -5.60 4.94
CA ASP A 456 34.25 -6.23 3.65
C ASP A 456 32.80 -6.72 3.58
N VAL A 457 32.26 -7.21 4.70
CA VAL A 457 30.84 -7.58 4.81
C VAL A 457 29.93 -6.35 4.71
N ALA A 458 30.27 -5.23 5.35
CA ALA A 458 29.47 -4.01 5.24
C ALA A 458 29.46 -3.45 3.81
N VAL A 459 30.63 -3.39 3.15
CA VAL A 459 30.77 -2.96 1.74
C VAL A 459 30.05 -3.92 0.80
N TYR A 460 30.08 -5.22 1.09
CA TYR A 460 29.34 -6.22 0.35
C TYR A 460 27.84 -5.92 0.29
N PHE A 461 27.21 -5.58 1.41
CA PHE A 461 25.78 -5.24 1.43
C PHE A 461 25.44 -3.93 0.72
N ASP A 462 26.33 -2.94 0.74
CA ASP A 462 26.16 -1.72 -0.07
C ASP A 462 26.09 -2.07 -1.57
N ASN A 463 26.94 -2.97 -2.03
CA ASN A 463 26.98 -3.42 -3.42
C ASN A 463 25.84 -4.38 -3.76
N LEU A 464 25.46 -5.26 -2.82
CA LEU A 464 24.32 -6.17 -2.97
C LEU A 464 23.02 -5.38 -3.21
N MET A 465 22.79 -4.32 -2.43
CA MET A 465 21.62 -3.47 -2.60
C MET A 465 21.61 -2.74 -3.94
N LYS A 466 22.76 -2.23 -4.40
CA LYS A 466 22.88 -1.64 -5.74
C LYS A 466 22.57 -2.66 -6.83
N LYS A 467 23.10 -3.87 -6.73
CA LYS A 467 22.85 -4.96 -7.68
C LYS A 467 21.38 -5.37 -7.70
N ALA A 468 20.74 -5.44 -6.54
CA ALA A 468 19.30 -5.69 -6.45
C ALA A 468 18.47 -4.55 -7.07
N LEU A 469 19.00 -3.33 -7.17
CA LEU A 469 18.32 -2.17 -7.75
C LEU A 469 18.63 -1.94 -9.24
N GLN A 470 19.60 -2.65 -9.82
CA GLN A 470 19.82 -2.75 -11.27
C GLN A 470 18.81 -3.69 -11.92
#